data_AF-A0A1H9MRX5-F1
#
_entry.id   AF-A0A1H9MRX5-F1
#
_cell.length_a   1.000
_cell.length_b   1.000
_cell.length_c   1.000
_cell.angle_alpha   90.00
_cell.angle_beta   90.00
_cell.angle_gamma   90.00
#
_symmetry.space_group_name_H-M   'P 1'
#
loop_
_entity.id
_entity.type
_entity.pdbx_description
1 polymer ?
#
loop_
_entity_poly.entity_id
_entity_poly.type
_entity_poly.pdbx_seq_one_letter_code
_entity_poly.pdbx_strand_id
1 'polypeptide(L)'
;MSPSGFRLSAVFVRLRSSVPTIPNQYGHGAIGLPFVPPFTAIPVPAGVPTATVDPLMTVPLTYFGIHLAFLLPPILILGWLAFRRDRAWWGVRPLSGLGIMIVLAVVYTTPFTNRLIPAGVWWYGEGAVLATVWHTPIEEYLFFVLQPILTALWLFQVRPTADRSLAIPRTHRLLGVAGGLAIAVVGLVLLGDTATYYLGWLFLWAGPVLAVQWGFGSTFLWDARRSLLVAIAVPTLYLWLVDRIAIELGVWVISDAHTTGYALLGLPIEEALFFLVTTLFVVQGITMYIWVLDRIDGVSAWTSASPQFPTSSDDR
;
A
#
# COMPACT_ATOMS: atom_id res chain seq x y z
N MET A 1 31.39 -33.92 20.84
CA MET A 1 30.08 -33.47 20.30
C MET A 1 30.12 -31.95 20.22
N SER A 2 30.21 -31.41 19.00
CA SER A 2 30.15 -29.97 18.72
C SER A 2 28.73 -29.62 18.29
N PRO A 3 28.06 -28.61 18.86
CA PRO A 3 26.85 -28.08 18.28
C PRO A 3 27.22 -26.99 17.27
N SER A 4 27.01 -27.32 16.01
CA SER A 4 26.99 -26.44 14.85
C SER A 4 25.98 -25.31 15.04
N GLY A 5 26.48 -24.08 15.20
CA GLY A 5 25.69 -22.86 15.18
C GLY A 5 25.24 -22.51 13.76
N PHE A 6 23.94 -22.60 13.53
CA PHE A 6 23.23 -22.18 12.32
C PHE A 6 23.46 -20.66 12.08
N ARG A 7 24.17 -20.29 11.01
CA ARG A 7 24.27 -18.89 10.58
C ARG A 7 23.14 -18.57 9.60
N LEU A 8 22.12 -17.86 10.06
CA LEU A 8 21.20 -17.12 9.20
C LEU A 8 21.95 -15.92 8.62
N SER A 9 22.50 -16.07 7.41
CA SER A 9 23.24 -15.02 6.72
C SER A 9 22.77 -14.92 5.27
N ALA A 10 21.54 -14.43 5.08
CA ALA A 10 21.04 -13.94 3.79
C ALA A 10 19.64 -13.32 3.99
N VAL A 11 19.55 -12.08 4.48
CA VAL A 11 18.28 -11.32 4.50
C VAL A 11 18.36 -10.04 3.67
N PHE A 12 19.56 -9.54 3.38
CA PHE A 12 19.76 -8.38 2.52
C PHE A 12 20.85 -8.69 1.50
N VAL A 13 20.51 -8.56 0.23
CA VAL A 13 21.46 -8.63 -0.88
C VAL A 13 21.47 -7.27 -1.54
N ARG A 14 22.67 -6.70 -1.73
CA ARG A 14 22.83 -5.49 -2.53
C ARG A 14 22.73 -5.87 -4.00
N LEU A 15 21.80 -5.27 -4.73
CA LEU A 15 21.66 -5.48 -6.17
C LEU A 15 22.94 -4.98 -6.87
N ARG A 16 23.55 -5.83 -7.70
CA ARG A 16 24.70 -5.47 -8.55
C ARG A 16 24.17 -5.32 -9.97
N SER A 17 24.08 -4.08 -10.46
CA SER A 17 23.59 -3.78 -11.80
C SER A 17 24.61 -4.19 -12.86
N SER A 18 24.18 -4.99 -13.85
CA SER A 18 24.85 -5.11 -15.14
C SER A 18 23.81 -4.93 -16.24
N VAL A 19 23.56 -3.68 -16.66
CA VAL A 19 22.73 -3.32 -17.81
C VAL A 19 23.38 -2.13 -18.54
N PRO A 20 23.35 -2.06 -19.89
CA PRO A 20 24.04 -1.04 -20.67
C PRO A 20 23.41 0.34 -20.52
N THR A 21 24.26 1.37 -20.49
CA THR A 21 23.87 2.79 -20.53
C THR A 21 23.10 3.13 -21.81
N ILE A 22 21.84 3.58 -21.67
CA ILE A 22 21.12 4.32 -22.70
C ILE A 22 21.50 5.81 -22.54
N PRO A 23 21.89 6.54 -23.61
CA PRO A 23 22.35 7.92 -23.47
C PRO A 23 21.21 8.86 -23.07
N ASN A 24 21.48 9.66 -22.04
CA ASN A 24 20.65 10.77 -21.59
C ASN A 24 20.63 11.88 -22.66
N GLN A 25 19.49 12.12 -23.31
CA GLN A 25 19.34 13.17 -24.34
C GLN A 25 18.92 14.55 -23.81
N TYR A 26 18.88 14.78 -22.49
CA TYR A 26 18.58 16.11 -21.95
C TYR A 26 19.81 16.73 -21.29
N GLY A 27 20.61 17.41 -22.13
CA GLY A 27 21.66 18.33 -21.69
C GLY A 27 21.08 19.68 -21.26
N HIS A 28 21.57 20.21 -20.13
CA HIS A 28 21.27 21.54 -19.63
C HIS A 28 21.70 22.66 -20.60
N GLY A 29 20.83 23.66 -20.79
CA GLY A 29 21.11 24.91 -21.51
C GLY A 29 20.03 25.96 -21.24
N ALA A 30 20.44 27.22 -21.13
CA ALA A 30 19.73 28.31 -20.48
C ALA A 30 18.55 28.95 -21.26
N ILE A 31 17.66 29.59 -20.49
CA ILE A 31 16.79 30.75 -20.75
C ILE A 31 16.68 31.23 -22.21
N GLY A 32 15.48 31.11 -22.78
CA GLY A 32 15.05 31.83 -23.98
C GLY A 32 13.84 31.16 -24.63
N LEU A 33 12.64 31.70 -24.43
CA LEU A 33 11.47 31.34 -25.23
C LEU A 33 11.55 32.05 -26.59
N PRO A 34 11.37 31.32 -27.70
CA PRO A 34 10.64 31.87 -28.83
C PRO A 34 9.37 31.07 -29.05
N PHE A 35 8.28 31.81 -29.16
CA PHE A 35 6.98 31.35 -29.63
C PHE A 35 7.11 30.73 -31.02
N VAL A 36 6.70 29.46 -31.18
CA VAL A 36 6.61 28.77 -32.48
C VAL A 36 5.12 28.54 -32.79
N PRO A 37 4.60 28.99 -33.94
CA PRO A 37 3.20 28.81 -34.31
C PRO A 37 2.88 27.34 -34.66
N PRO A 38 1.60 26.90 -34.57
CA PRO A 38 1.24 25.51 -34.80
C PRO A 38 1.21 25.25 -36.32
N PHE A 39 1.73 24.09 -36.72
CA PHE A 39 1.74 23.55 -38.09
C PHE A 39 2.65 24.24 -39.11
N THR A 40 3.90 23.80 -39.15
CA THR A 40 4.66 23.67 -40.40
C THR A 40 5.13 22.23 -40.52
N ALA A 41 4.61 21.52 -41.52
CA ALA A 41 5.05 20.16 -41.84
C ALA A 41 6.48 20.23 -42.39
N ILE A 42 7.43 19.61 -41.68
CA ILE A 42 8.80 19.42 -42.17
C ILE A 42 8.76 18.29 -43.21
N PRO A 43 9.32 18.45 -44.43
CA PRO A 43 9.41 17.36 -45.39
C PRO A 43 10.37 16.28 -44.86
N VAL A 44 9.89 15.04 -44.76
CA VAL A 44 10.74 13.87 -44.43
C VAL A 44 11.61 13.57 -45.66
N PRO A 45 12.95 13.52 -45.53
CA PRO A 45 13.80 13.11 -46.64
C PRO A 45 13.56 11.63 -46.95
N ALA A 46 13.29 11.30 -48.21
CA ALA A 46 13.23 9.93 -48.68
C ALA A 46 14.61 9.29 -48.57
N GLY A 47 14.75 8.24 -47.74
CA GLY A 47 16.00 7.47 -47.66
C GLY A 47 16.43 6.98 -46.27
N VAL A 48 15.64 7.16 -45.22
CA VAL A 48 15.93 6.49 -43.93
C VAL A 48 15.41 5.05 -44.03
N PRO A 49 16.23 4.01 -43.83
CA PRO A 49 15.72 2.66 -43.68
C PRO A 49 14.72 2.71 -42.52
N THR A 50 13.47 2.34 -42.78
CA THR A 50 12.50 2.06 -41.74
C THR A 50 13.18 1.08 -40.79
N ALA A 51 13.62 1.56 -39.63
CA ALA A 51 14.02 0.69 -38.56
C ALA A 51 12.82 -0.20 -38.33
N THR A 52 12.96 -1.48 -38.69
CA THR A 52 12.03 -2.52 -38.30
C THR A 52 11.98 -2.44 -36.78
N VAL A 53 10.93 -1.81 -36.25
CA VAL A 53 10.62 -1.85 -34.82
C VAL A 53 10.53 -3.33 -34.50
N ASP A 54 11.48 -3.82 -33.70
CA ASP A 54 11.52 -5.22 -33.31
C ASP A 54 10.23 -5.51 -32.52
N PRO A 55 9.30 -6.36 -32.98
CA PRO A 55 7.99 -6.57 -32.35
C PRO A 55 8.04 -7.24 -30.97
N LEU A 56 9.23 -7.40 -30.39
CA LEU A 56 9.54 -8.32 -29.30
C LEU A 56 9.70 -7.67 -27.92
N MET A 57 9.47 -6.36 -27.77
CA MET A 57 9.62 -5.67 -26.47
C MET A 57 8.28 -5.28 -25.82
N THR A 58 7.18 -5.94 -26.22
CA THR A 58 5.91 -5.82 -25.49
C THR A 58 5.94 -6.70 -24.24
N VAL A 59 5.35 -6.21 -23.14
CA VAL A 59 5.32 -7.01 -21.91
C VAL A 59 4.56 -8.32 -22.12
N PRO A 60 5.02 -9.45 -21.55
CA PRO A 60 4.34 -10.74 -21.71
C PRO A 60 2.94 -10.76 -21.09
N LEU A 61 2.72 -9.92 -20.08
CA LEU A 61 1.46 -9.78 -19.36
C LEU A 61 1.25 -8.30 -19.04
N THR A 62 0.09 -7.76 -19.40
CA THR A 62 -0.26 -6.37 -19.05
C THR A 62 -0.51 -6.24 -17.54
N TYR A 63 -0.49 -5.02 -17.02
CA TYR A 63 -0.83 -4.77 -15.62
C TYR A 63 -2.28 -5.19 -15.32
N PHE A 64 -3.21 -4.98 -16.26
CA PHE A 64 -4.57 -5.53 -16.13
C PHE A 64 -4.56 -7.07 -16.06
N GLY A 65 -3.70 -7.73 -16.86
CA GLY A 65 -3.47 -9.17 -16.80
C GLY A 65 -2.95 -9.63 -15.43
N ILE A 66 -2.04 -8.89 -14.80
CA ILE A 66 -1.58 -9.15 -13.43
C ILE A 66 -2.76 -9.14 -12.45
N HIS A 67 -3.63 -8.14 -12.53
CA HIS A 67 -4.83 -8.09 -11.69
C HIS A 67 -5.75 -9.30 -11.89
N LEU A 68 -6.00 -9.68 -13.14
CA LEU A 68 -6.86 -10.83 -13.45
C LEU A 68 -6.26 -12.17 -13.02
N ALA A 69 -4.95 -12.33 -13.15
CA ALA A 69 -4.28 -13.58 -12.85
C ALA A 69 -4.00 -13.76 -11.35
N PHE A 70 -3.66 -12.67 -10.65
CA PHE A 70 -3.13 -12.75 -9.29
C PHE A 70 -4.02 -12.08 -8.24
N LEU A 71 -4.76 -11.01 -8.54
CA LEU A 71 -5.61 -10.38 -7.51
C LEU A 71 -7.03 -10.92 -7.53
N LEU A 72 -7.63 -11.09 -8.71
CA LEU A 72 -9.03 -11.47 -8.83
C LEU A 72 -9.33 -12.88 -8.29
N PRO A 73 -8.54 -13.94 -8.59
CA PRO A 73 -8.83 -15.28 -8.09
C PRO A 73 -8.84 -15.38 -6.55
N PRO A 74 -7.83 -14.89 -5.80
CA PRO A 74 -7.88 -14.93 -4.34
C PRO A 74 -8.99 -14.03 -3.78
N ILE A 75 -9.29 -12.87 -4.40
CA ILE A 75 -10.44 -12.04 -3.99
C ILE A 75 -11.75 -12.84 -4.09
N LEU A 76 -11.98 -13.53 -5.21
CA LEU A 76 -13.19 -14.33 -5.41
C LEU A 76 -13.28 -15.49 -4.41
N ILE A 77 -12.16 -16.20 -4.18
CA ILE A 77 -12.10 -17.31 -3.24
C ILE A 77 -12.35 -16.84 -1.80
N LEU A 78 -11.68 -15.76 -1.38
CA LEU A 78 -11.83 -15.21 -0.03
C LEU A 78 -13.21 -14.56 0.17
N GLY A 79 -13.77 -13.94 -0.86
CA GLY A 79 -15.13 -13.41 -0.85
C GLY A 79 -16.17 -14.52 -0.69
N TRP A 80 -16.04 -15.60 -1.46
CA TRP A 80 -16.86 -16.79 -1.29
C TRP A 80 -16.72 -17.39 0.11
N LEU A 81 -15.49 -17.48 0.63
CA LEU A 81 -15.22 -18.00 1.97
C LEU A 81 -15.84 -17.13 3.07
N ALA A 82 -15.73 -15.80 2.93
CA ALA A 82 -16.32 -14.83 3.85
C ALA A 82 -17.86 -14.94 3.88
N PHE A 83 -18.48 -15.15 2.73
CA PHE A 83 -19.92 -15.35 2.63
C PHE A 83 -20.38 -16.71 3.18
N ARG A 84 -19.59 -17.77 3.00
CA ARG A 84 -19.96 -19.14 3.38
C ARG A 84 -19.71 -19.49 4.84
N ARG A 85 -18.77 -18.80 5.51
CA ARG A 85 -18.43 -19.11 6.91
C ARG A 85 -19.21 -18.19 7.84
N ASP A 86 -20.04 -18.78 8.69
CA ASP A 86 -20.71 -18.07 9.80
C ASP A 86 -19.72 -17.38 10.75
N ARG A 87 -18.48 -17.89 10.76
CA ARG A 87 -17.36 -17.37 11.54
C ARG A 87 -16.50 -16.37 10.77
N ALA A 88 -16.88 -15.84 9.62
CA ALA A 88 -16.14 -14.72 9.02
C ALA A 88 -16.71 -13.38 9.52
N TRP A 89 -15.90 -12.32 9.52
CA TRP A 89 -16.44 -10.97 9.58
C TRP A 89 -17.10 -10.66 8.24
N TRP A 90 -18.42 -10.75 8.18
CA TRP A 90 -19.18 -10.44 6.98
C TRP A 90 -20.45 -9.66 7.34
N GLY A 91 -20.93 -8.82 6.43
CA GLY A 91 -22.10 -7.97 6.60
C GLY A 91 -21.79 -6.48 6.58
N VAL A 92 -22.79 -5.65 6.90
CA VAL A 92 -22.74 -4.20 6.70
C VAL A 92 -21.58 -3.54 7.44
N ARG A 93 -21.27 -3.98 8.67
CA ARG A 93 -20.24 -3.35 9.50
C ARG A 93 -18.83 -3.55 8.92
N PRO A 94 -18.31 -4.78 8.72
CA PRO A 94 -16.99 -4.94 8.11
C PRO A 94 -16.91 -4.35 6.69
N LEU A 95 -17.98 -4.48 5.89
CA LEU A 95 -18.02 -3.93 4.53
C LEU A 95 -18.02 -2.40 4.50
N SER A 96 -18.65 -1.73 5.47
CA SER A 96 -18.58 -0.27 5.59
C SER A 96 -17.16 0.21 5.91
N GLY A 97 -16.45 -0.50 6.79
CA GLY A 97 -15.04 -0.23 7.08
C GLY A 97 -14.15 -0.41 5.84
N LEU A 98 -14.38 -1.47 5.05
CA LEU A 98 -13.73 -1.67 3.76
C LEU A 98 -14.03 -0.53 2.78
N GLY A 99 -15.29 -0.11 2.65
CA GLY A 99 -15.67 1.01 1.79
C GLY A 99 -14.92 2.30 2.15
N ILE A 100 -14.82 2.62 3.44
CA ILE A 100 -14.03 3.76 3.93
C ILE A 100 -12.55 3.61 3.54
N MET A 101 -11.96 2.43 3.76
CA MET A 101 -10.56 2.19 3.42
C MET A 101 -10.28 2.30 1.92
N ILE A 102 -11.20 1.86 1.05
CA ILE A 102 -11.05 2.02 -0.41
C ILE A 102 -11.05 3.51 -0.80
N VAL A 103 -11.99 4.30 -0.26
CA VAL A 103 -12.03 5.75 -0.54
C VAL A 103 -10.75 6.42 -0.07
N LEU A 104 -10.30 6.12 1.16
CA LEU A 104 -9.05 6.66 1.69
C LEU A 104 -7.85 6.23 0.86
N ALA A 105 -7.77 4.96 0.45
CA ALA A 105 -6.67 4.45 -0.37
C ALA A 105 -6.60 5.18 -1.73
N VAL A 106 -7.73 5.36 -2.42
CA VAL A 106 -7.77 6.09 -3.69
C VAL A 106 -7.36 7.55 -3.47
N VAL A 107 -8.01 8.27 -2.55
CA VAL A 107 -7.75 9.71 -2.35
C VAL A 107 -6.33 9.98 -1.86
N TYR A 108 -5.83 9.18 -0.92
CA TYR A 108 -4.54 9.43 -0.27
C TYR A 108 -3.33 8.92 -1.07
N THR A 109 -3.50 7.87 -1.87
CA THR A 109 -2.41 7.31 -2.71
C THR A 109 -2.29 8.03 -4.06
N THR A 110 -3.38 8.60 -4.59
CA THR A 110 -3.36 9.38 -5.84
C THR A 110 -2.28 10.47 -5.89
N PRO A 111 -2.15 11.39 -4.90
CA PRO A 111 -1.10 12.40 -4.95
C PRO A 111 0.31 11.82 -4.81
N PHE A 112 0.44 10.71 -4.09
CA PHE A 112 1.71 10.01 -3.91
C PHE A 112 2.22 9.45 -5.25
N THR A 113 1.41 8.69 -5.97
CA THR A 113 1.83 8.12 -7.27
C THR A 113 2.03 9.20 -8.32
N ASN A 114 1.15 10.20 -8.38
CA ASN A 114 1.29 11.33 -9.31
C ASN A 114 2.51 12.21 -9.00
N ARG A 115 3.12 12.10 -7.81
CA ARG A 115 4.38 12.78 -7.48
C ARG A 115 5.62 11.96 -7.85
N LEU A 116 5.56 10.64 -7.71
CA LEU A 116 6.72 9.75 -7.82
C LEU A 116 6.94 9.20 -9.22
N ILE A 117 5.87 8.86 -9.95
CA ILE A 117 5.97 8.39 -11.34
C ILE A 117 6.68 9.42 -12.24
N PRO A 118 6.27 10.70 -12.30
CA PRO A 118 6.97 11.68 -13.14
C PRO A 118 8.37 12.03 -12.63
N ALA A 119 8.68 11.73 -11.36
CA ALA A 119 10.04 11.85 -10.83
C ALA A 119 10.95 10.68 -11.23
N GLY A 120 10.43 9.67 -11.94
CA GLY A 120 11.19 8.51 -12.38
C GLY A 120 11.57 7.58 -11.24
N VAL A 121 10.73 7.49 -10.20
CA VAL A 121 10.92 6.49 -9.13
C VAL A 121 10.60 5.09 -9.62
N TRP A 122 9.55 4.97 -10.41
CA TRP A 122 9.25 3.79 -11.22
C TRP A 122 8.55 4.22 -12.52
N TRP A 123 8.56 3.32 -13.50
CA TRP A 123 7.86 3.48 -14.77
C TRP A 123 7.36 2.13 -15.27
N TYR A 124 6.56 2.14 -16.34
CA TYR A 124 5.92 0.95 -16.87
C TYR A 124 6.54 0.51 -18.18
N GLY A 125 6.54 -0.80 -18.43
CA GLY A 125 6.98 -1.38 -19.70
C GLY A 125 6.09 -0.97 -20.87
N GLU A 126 6.62 -1.09 -22.09
CA GLU A 126 5.86 -0.77 -23.29
C GLU A 126 4.65 -1.70 -23.44
N GLY A 127 3.46 -1.10 -23.62
CA GLY A 127 2.19 -1.83 -23.69
C GLY A 127 1.69 -2.40 -22.36
N ALA A 128 2.35 -2.11 -21.23
CA ALA A 128 1.95 -2.63 -19.93
C ALA A 128 0.67 -2.00 -19.37
N VAL A 129 0.43 -0.74 -19.72
CA VAL A 129 -0.69 0.07 -19.21
C VAL A 129 -1.58 0.54 -20.35
N LEU A 130 -2.89 0.56 -20.11
CA LEU A 130 -3.89 0.93 -21.11
C LEU A 130 -3.97 2.46 -21.29
N ALA A 131 -4.02 3.18 -20.19
CA ALA A 131 -4.13 4.64 -20.17
C ALA A 131 -3.74 5.20 -18.79
N THR A 132 -3.51 6.51 -18.72
CA THR A 132 -3.23 7.21 -17.46
C THR A 132 -4.29 8.26 -17.17
N VAL A 133 -4.52 8.51 -15.88
CA VAL A 133 -5.16 9.73 -15.39
C VAL A 133 -4.07 10.56 -14.72
N TRP A 134 -3.81 11.74 -15.27
CA TRP A 134 -2.57 12.49 -15.02
C TRP A 134 -1.34 11.63 -15.32
N HIS A 135 -0.49 11.35 -14.33
CA HIS A 135 0.71 10.52 -14.49
C HIS A 135 0.50 9.06 -14.08
N THR A 136 -0.61 8.75 -13.41
CA THR A 136 -0.84 7.43 -12.81
C THR A 136 -1.69 6.55 -13.75
N PRO A 137 -1.27 5.32 -14.08
CA PRO A 137 -2.07 4.39 -14.87
C PRO A 137 -3.44 4.08 -14.24
N ILE A 138 -4.46 3.81 -15.06
CA ILE A 138 -5.78 3.37 -14.58
C ILE A 138 -5.67 2.08 -13.76
N GLU A 139 -4.72 1.22 -14.11
CA GLU A 139 -4.44 -0.02 -13.42
C GLU A 139 -3.93 0.21 -11.99
N GLU A 140 -3.16 1.28 -11.72
CA GLU A 140 -2.80 1.65 -10.34
C GLU A 140 -4.04 2.05 -9.53
N TYR A 141 -4.95 2.84 -10.11
CA TYR A 141 -6.22 3.17 -9.44
C TYR A 141 -7.04 1.91 -9.13
N LEU A 142 -7.03 0.94 -10.05
CA LEU A 142 -7.65 -0.36 -9.80
C LEU A 142 -6.93 -1.10 -8.67
N PHE A 143 -5.59 -1.06 -8.62
CA PHE A 143 -4.82 -1.63 -7.51
C PHE A 143 -5.16 -0.98 -6.16
N PHE A 144 -5.36 0.34 -6.10
CA PHE A 144 -5.80 1.06 -4.90
C PHE A 144 -7.15 0.57 -4.36
N VAL A 145 -7.98 -0.03 -5.23
CA VAL A 145 -9.27 -0.64 -4.87
C VAL A 145 -9.11 -2.13 -4.54
N LEU A 146 -8.39 -2.88 -5.37
CA LEU A 146 -8.26 -4.33 -5.24
C LEU A 146 -7.41 -4.73 -4.03
N GLN A 147 -6.34 -4.00 -3.71
CA GLN A 147 -5.46 -4.32 -2.58
C GLN A 147 -6.19 -4.23 -1.23
N PRO A 148 -6.99 -3.19 -0.94
CA PRO A 148 -7.81 -3.17 0.27
C PRO A 148 -8.85 -4.29 0.31
N ILE A 149 -9.47 -4.63 -0.83
CA ILE A 149 -10.44 -5.73 -0.92
C ILE A 149 -9.77 -7.06 -0.57
N LEU A 150 -8.66 -7.39 -1.23
CA LEU A 150 -7.90 -8.62 -0.96
C LEU A 150 -7.50 -8.71 0.52
N THR A 151 -6.92 -7.63 1.04
CA THR A 151 -6.45 -7.56 2.42
C THR A 151 -7.60 -7.68 3.43
N ALA A 152 -8.71 -6.98 3.20
CA ALA A 152 -9.87 -7.03 4.09
C ALA A 152 -10.56 -8.40 4.07
N LEU A 153 -10.71 -9.02 2.90
CA LEU A 153 -11.32 -10.35 2.79
C LEU A 153 -10.48 -11.42 3.51
N TRP A 154 -9.15 -11.29 3.52
CA TRP A 154 -8.28 -12.10 4.37
C TRP A 154 -8.47 -11.78 5.86
N LEU A 155 -8.43 -10.50 6.24
CA LEU A 155 -8.67 -10.03 7.60
C LEU A 155 -9.99 -10.60 8.17
N PHE A 156 -11.03 -10.67 7.35
CA PHE A 156 -12.34 -11.17 7.74
C PHE A 156 -12.33 -12.64 8.13
N GLN A 157 -11.36 -13.43 7.66
CA GLN A 157 -11.17 -14.81 8.08
C GLN A 157 -10.44 -14.90 9.43
N VAL A 158 -9.53 -13.95 9.70
CA VAL A 158 -8.65 -13.95 10.88
C VAL A 158 -9.35 -13.39 12.12
N ARG A 159 -10.06 -12.25 11.97
CA ARG A 159 -10.82 -11.55 13.01
C ARG A 159 -10.01 -11.24 14.28
N PRO A 160 -9.09 -10.28 14.24
CA PRO A 160 -8.38 -9.84 15.44
C PRO A 160 -9.36 -9.22 16.45
N THR A 161 -9.55 -9.87 17.60
CA THR A 161 -10.39 -9.37 18.68
C THR A 161 -9.58 -9.19 19.95
N ALA A 162 -9.92 -8.18 20.74
CA ALA A 162 -9.41 -7.97 22.08
C ALA A 162 -10.51 -7.35 22.95
N ASP A 163 -10.66 -7.83 24.19
CA ASP A 163 -11.61 -7.24 25.13
C ASP A 163 -10.95 -6.04 25.84
N ARG A 164 -11.08 -4.87 25.22
CA ARG A 164 -10.54 -3.62 25.76
C ARG A 164 -11.50 -2.44 25.61
N SER A 165 -11.59 -1.61 26.66
CA SER A 165 -12.29 -0.32 26.63
C SER A 165 -11.63 0.68 25.67
N LEU A 166 -12.41 1.57 25.07
CA LEU A 166 -11.94 2.71 24.25
C LEU A 166 -11.11 3.74 25.06
N ALA A 167 -11.06 3.59 26.38
CA ALA A 167 -10.22 4.42 27.24
C ALA A 167 -8.73 4.09 27.04
N ILE A 168 -8.04 4.99 26.33
CA ILE A 168 -6.60 4.89 26.09
C ILE A 168 -5.88 5.96 26.91
N PRO A 169 -4.93 5.58 27.78
CA PRO A 169 -4.19 6.56 28.58
C PRO A 169 -3.46 7.55 27.67
N ARG A 170 -3.43 8.83 28.10
CA ARG A 170 -2.83 9.93 27.32
C ARG A 170 -1.40 9.62 26.90
N THR A 171 -0.62 8.98 27.77
CA THR A 171 0.77 8.59 27.50
C THR A 171 0.88 7.64 26.30
N HIS A 172 0.02 6.62 26.21
CA HIS A 172 0.01 5.70 25.07
C HIS A 172 -0.43 6.39 23.78
N ARG A 173 -1.40 7.31 23.86
CA ARG A 173 -1.81 8.13 22.70
C ARG A 173 -0.64 8.96 22.19
N LEU A 174 0.04 9.69 23.09
CA LEU A 174 1.17 10.55 22.74
C LEU A 174 2.34 9.74 22.19
N LEU A 175 2.68 8.60 22.77
CA LEU A 175 3.72 7.71 22.26
C LEU A 175 3.38 7.14 20.88
N GLY A 176 2.12 6.77 20.65
CA GLY A 176 1.66 6.29 19.34
C GLY A 176 1.77 7.37 18.27
N VAL A 177 1.29 8.59 18.57
CA VAL A 177 1.42 9.75 17.66
C VAL A 177 2.89 10.06 17.40
N ALA A 178 3.71 10.13 18.46
CA ALA A 178 5.14 10.41 18.35
C ALA A 178 5.86 9.35 17.49
N GLY A 179 5.49 8.07 17.61
CA GLY A 179 6.05 6.99 16.78
C GLY A 179 5.78 7.20 15.29
N GLY A 180 4.53 7.48 14.91
CA GLY A 180 4.20 7.76 13.50
C GLY A 180 4.83 9.04 12.97
N LEU A 181 4.88 10.11 13.77
CA LEU A 181 5.55 11.36 13.40
C LEU A 181 7.06 11.19 13.28
N ALA A 182 7.69 10.36 14.12
CA ALA A 182 9.10 10.03 14.00
C ALA A 182 9.40 9.34 12.65
N ILE A 183 8.51 8.45 12.18
CA ILE A 183 8.64 7.85 10.84
C ILE A 183 8.59 8.94 9.76
N ALA A 184 7.64 9.87 9.84
CA ALA A 184 7.55 10.97 8.88
C ALA A 184 8.81 11.86 8.89
N VAL A 185 9.36 12.16 10.08
CA VAL A 185 10.60 12.94 10.24
C VAL A 185 11.79 12.19 9.62
N VAL A 186 11.92 10.88 9.85
CA VAL A 186 12.94 10.07 9.18
C VAL A 186 12.75 10.15 7.67
N GLY A 187 11.51 10.07 7.17
CA GLY A 187 11.18 10.27 5.77
C GLY A 187 11.70 11.60 5.22
N LEU A 188 11.46 12.70 5.93
CA LEU A 188 11.97 14.04 5.56
C LEU A 188 13.50 14.08 5.46
N VAL A 189 14.21 13.43 6.39
CA VAL A 189 15.68 13.37 6.33
C VAL A 189 16.15 12.58 5.11
N LEU A 190 15.50 11.43 4.81
CA LEU A 190 15.83 10.58 3.67
C LEU A 190 15.55 11.25 2.31
N LEU A 191 14.68 12.27 2.24
CA LEU A 191 14.46 13.03 1.01
C LEU A 191 15.68 13.87 0.59
N GLY A 192 16.67 14.06 1.47
CA GLY A 192 17.88 14.83 1.17
C GLY A 192 18.87 14.12 0.22
N ASP A 193 18.68 12.83 -0.05
CA ASP A 193 19.53 12.03 -0.94
C ASP A 193 18.68 11.35 -2.01
N THR A 194 19.14 11.41 -3.27
CA THR A 194 18.48 10.76 -4.41
C THR A 194 18.34 9.25 -4.19
N ALA A 195 19.36 8.58 -3.64
CA ALA A 195 19.35 7.13 -3.43
C ALA A 195 18.33 6.68 -2.37
N THR A 196 17.85 7.57 -1.51
CA THR A 196 16.82 7.27 -0.51
C THR A 196 15.49 7.96 -0.79
N TYR A 197 15.36 8.59 -1.96
CA TYR A 197 14.22 9.44 -2.30
C TYR A 197 12.88 8.71 -2.24
N TYR A 198 12.80 7.48 -2.77
CA TYR A 198 11.58 6.69 -2.71
C TYR A 198 11.23 6.32 -1.26
N LEU A 199 12.19 5.78 -0.52
CA LEU A 199 12.01 5.40 0.89
C LEU A 199 11.59 6.61 1.75
N GLY A 200 12.19 7.78 1.49
CA GLY A 200 11.86 9.04 2.16
C GLY A 200 10.42 9.46 1.93
N TRP A 201 9.96 9.44 0.69
CA TRP A 201 8.56 9.71 0.36
C TRP A 201 7.60 8.68 0.97
N LEU A 202 7.96 7.40 0.92
CA LEU A 202 7.16 6.31 1.51
C LEU A 202 6.95 6.57 3.01
N PHE A 203 8.00 6.92 3.76
CA PHE A 203 7.92 7.20 5.18
C PHE A 203 7.20 8.51 5.51
N LEU A 204 7.43 9.56 4.73
CA LEU A 204 6.73 10.84 4.87
C LEU A 204 5.22 10.69 4.64
N TRP A 205 4.84 9.91 3.63
CA TRP A 205 3.46 9.58 3.32
C TRP A 205 2.84 8.65 4.38
N ALA A 206 3.60 7.68 4.88
CA ALA A 206 3.06 6.70 5.81
C ALA A 206 2.90 7.20 7.24
N GLY A 207 3.88 7.97 7.72
CA GLY A 207 3.98 8.40 9.11
C GLY A 207 2.73 9.09 9.67
N PRO A 208 2.07 10.03 8.96
CA PRO A 208 0.84 10.67 9.43
C PRO A 208 -0.31 9.68 9.66
N VAL A 209 -0.49 8.70 8.77
CA VAL A 209 -1.52 7.67 8.93
C VAL A 209 -1.23 6.80 10.15
N LEU A 210 0.03 6.37 10.31
CA LEU A 210 0.47 5.61 11.48
C LEU A 210 0.33 6.38 12.78
N ALA A 211 0.60 7.70 12.77
CA ALA A 211 0.45 8.55 13.94
C ALA A 211 -1.01 8.58 14.42
N VAL A 212 -1.96 8.70 13.48
CA VAL A 212 -3.40 8.62 13.78
C VAL A 212 -3.76 7.23 14.31
N GLN A 213 -3.35 6.16 13.61
CA GLN A 213 -3.72 4.80 13.98
C GLN A 213 -3.15 4.37 15.34
N TRP A 214 -1.87 4.62 15.58
CA TRP A 214 -1.21 4.24 16.83
C TRP A 214 -1.59 5.17 18.00
N GLY A 215 -1.82 6.45 17.71
CA GLY A 215 -2.39 7.39 18.68
C GLY A 215 -3.80 7.00 19.11
N PHE A 216 -4.59 6.41 18.21
CA PHE A 216 -5.96 5.99 18.48
C PHE A 216 -6.10 4.58 19.03
N GLY A 217 -5.19 3.64 18.75
CA GLY A 217 -5.47 2.23 19.06
C GLY A 217 -4.27 1.39 19.48
N SER A 218 -3.10 1.96 19.72
CA SER A 218 -1.87 1.21 20.07
C SER A 218 -2.07 0.12 21.14
N THR A 219 -2.85 0.43 22.18
CA THR A 219 -3.15 -0.51 23.26
C THR A 219 -4.00 -1.70 22.81
N PHE A 220 -5.03 -1.46 22.00
CA PHE A 220 -5.87 -2.51 21.43
C PHE A 220 -5.08 -3.35 20.43
N LEU A 221 -4.31 -2.70 19.55
CA LEU A 221 -3.46 -3.36 18.56
C LEU A 221 -2.42 -4.28 19.22
N TRP A 222 -1.86 -3.87 20.36
CA TRP A 222 -0.91 -4.69 21.10
C TRP A 222 -1.55 -5.98 21.65
N ASP A 223 -2.77 -5.91 22.15
CA ASP A 223 -3.46 -7.09 22.69
C ASP A 223 -3.86 -8.06 21.57
N ALA A 224 -4.27 -7.52 20.42
CA ALA A 224 -4.62 -8.30 19.22
C ALA A 224 -3.41 -8.69 18.34
N ARG A 225 -2.17 -8.41 18.78
CA ARG A 225 -0.95 -8.48 17.93
C ARG A 225 -0.75 -9.82 17.21
N ARG A 226 -1.08 -10.96 17.84
CA ARG A 226 -0.87 -12.27 17.22
C ARG A 226 -1.74 -12.46 15.97
N SER A 227 -3.02 -12.12 16.09
CA SER A 227 -3.97 -12.18 14.97
C SER A 227 -3.66 -11.10 13.94
N LEU A 228 -3.27 -9.90 14.37
CA LEU A 228 -2.85 -8.84 13.46
C LEU A 228 -1.61 -9.23 12.66
N LEU A 229 -0.61 -9.88 13.27
CA LEU A 229 0.57 -10.36 12.56
C LEU A 229 0.19 -11.32 11.43
N VAL A 230 -0.74 -12.24 11.65
CA VAL A 230 -1.24 -13.15 10.59
C VAL A 230 -2.06 -12.39 9.53
N ALA A 231 -2.90 -11.44 9.96
CA ALA A 231 -3.72 -10.63 9.07
C ALA A 231 -2.86 -9.72 8.17
N ILE A 232 -1.68 -9.31 8.64
CA ILE A 232 -0.75 -8.45 7.89
C ILE A 232 0.23 -9.30 7.06
N ALA A 233 0.91 -10.25 7.68
CA ALA A 233 2.00 -10.99 7.02
C ALA A 233 1.53 -11.75 5.79
N VAL A 234 0.35 -12.38 5.82
CA VAL A 234 -0.11 -13.21 4.69
C VAL A 234 -0.39 -12.37 3.44
N PRO A 235 -1.21 -11.30 3.47
CA PRO A 235 -1.39 -10.43 2.31
C PRO A 235 -0.10 -9.74 1.88
N THR A 236 0.72 -9.26 2.81
CA THR A 236 1.99 -8.61 2.47
C THR A 236 2.93 -9.54 1.71
N LEU A 237 3.17 -10.76 2.21
CA LEU A 237 4.04 -11.73 1.54
C LEU A 237 3.48 -12.19 0.20
N TYR A 238 2.15 -12.30 0.10
CA TYR A 238 1.50 -12.61 -1.17
C TYR A 238 1.73 -11.48 -2.19
N LEU A 239 1.53 -10.23 -1.80
CA LEU A 239 1.74 -9.07 -2.67
C LEU A 239 3.20 -8.88 -3.05
N TRP A 240 4.15 -9.20 -2.16
CA TRP A 240 5.57 -9.21 -2.52
C TRP A 240 5.88 -10.20 -3.64
N LEU A 241 5.27 -11.40 -3.60
CA LEU A 241 5.42 -12.39 -4.66
C LEU A 241 4.86 -11.86 -5.98
N VAL A 242 3.65 -11.29 -5.95
CA VAL A 242 3.00 -10.74 -7.16
C VAL A 242 3.81 -9.59 -7.75
N ASP A 243 4.30 -8.67 -6.91
CA ASP A 243 5.08 -7.52 -7.34
C ASP A 243 6.42 -7.93 -7.94
N ARG A 244 7.10 -8.89 -7.30
CA ARG A 244 8.33 -9.47 -7.85
C ARG A 244 8.11 -10.10 -9.23
N ILE A 245 7.01 -10.85 -9.40
CA ILE A 245 6.65 -11.43 -10.70
C ILE A 245 6.43 -10.33 -11.74
N ALA A 246 5.72 -9.25 -11.38
CA ALA A 246 5.45 -8.16 -12.30
C ALA A 246 6.72 -7.39 -12.71
N ILE A 247 7.66 -7.18 -11.78
CA ILE A 247 8.98 -6.60 -12.07
C ILE A 247 9.78 -7.53 -12.99
N GLU A 248 9.82 -8.84 -12.71
CA GLU A 248 10.52 -9.83 -13.54
C GLU A 248 9.93 -9.91 -14.97
N LEU A 249 8.63 -9.67 -15.12
CA LEU A 249 7.93 -9.59 -16.41
C LEU A 249 8.05 -8.22 -17.09
N GLY A 250 8.69 -7.24 -16.44
CA GLY A 250 8.88 -5.88 -16.98
C GLY A 250 7.60 -5.04 -17.03
N VAL A 251 6.56 -5.41 -16.27
CA VAL A 251 5.28 -4.65 -16.22
C VAL A 251 5.54 -3.26 -15.64
N TRP A 252 6.32 -3.20 -14.56
CA TRP A 252 6.94 -1.98 -14.06
C TRP A 252 8.40 -2.20 -13.71
N VAL A 253 9.16 -1.13 -13.77
CA VAL A 253 10.60 -1.09 -13.49
C VAL A 253 10.84 -0.04 -12.42
N ILE A 254 11.57 -0.43 -11.38
CA ILE A 254 11.92 0.43 -10.25
C ILE A 254 13.29 1.07 -10.52
N SER A 255 13.42 2.35 -10.17
CA SER A 255 14.65 3.13 -10.39
C SER A 255 15.80 2.69 -9.49
N ASP A 256 16.95 2.35 -10.09
CA ASP A 256 18.21 2.15 -9.36
C ASP A 256 18.72 3.45 -8.71
N ALA A 257 18.37 4.61 -9.27
CA ALA A 257 18.83 5.91 -8.76
C ALA A 257 18.02 6.40 -7.56
N HIS A 258 16.73 6.07 -7.50
CA HIS A 258 15.83 6.52 -6.43
C HIS A 258 15.61 5.49 -5.31
N THR A 259 16.28 4.34 -5.38
CA THR A 259 16.21 3.26 -4.39
C THR A 259 17.54 3.00 -3.72
N THR A 260 17.48 2.41 -2.53
CA THR A 260 18.64 2.11 -1.68
C THR A 260 19.52 0.99 -2.25
N GLY A 261 19.04 0.25 -3.24
CA GLY A 261 19.72 -0.90 -3.84
C GLY A 261 19.73 -2.17 -2.96
N TYR A 262 19.01 -2.16 -1.84
CA TYR A 262 18.80 -3.37 -1.03
C TYR A 262 17.54 -4.10 -1.46
N ALA A 263 17.65 -5.41 -1.59
CA ALA A 263 16.51 -6.29 -1.84
C ALA A 263 16.26 -7.25 -0.67
N LEU A 264 14.98 -7.47 -0.39
CA LEU A 264 14.45 -8.45 0.55
C LEU A 264 13.67 -9.51 -0.24
N LEU A 265 14.10 -10.77 -0.17
CA LEU A 265 13.51 -11.88 -0.96
C LEU A 265 13.48 -11.62 -2.49
N GLY A 266 14.42 -10.83 -3.00
CA GLY A 266 14.51 -10.46 -4.41
C GLY A 266 13.66 -9.23 -4.80
N LEU A 267 12.98 -8.60 -3.84
CA LEU A 267 12.18 -7.40 -4.04
C LEU A 267 12.88 -6.17 -3.44
N PRO A 268 12.93 -5.00 -4.11
CA PRO A 268 13.43 -3.77 -3.50
C PRO A 268 12.81 -3.49 -2.14
N ILE A 269 13.60 -3.04 -1.17
CA ILE A 269 13.11 -2.85 0.20
C ILE A 269 11.97 -1.83 0.27
N GLU A 270 11.97 -0.83 -0.62
CA GLU A 270 10.93 0.18 -0.72
C GLU A 270 9.58 -0.42 -1.12
N GLU A 271 9.57 -1.30 -2.13
CA GLU A 271 8.37 -2.06 -2.54
C GLU A 271 7.91 -3.00 -1.42
N ALA A 272 8.86 -3.71 -0.79
CA ALA A 272 8.54 -4.59 0.33
C ALA A 272 7.85 -3.82 1.48
N LEU A 273 8.37 -2.63 1.81
CA LEU A 273 7.80 -1.74 2.82
C LEU A 273 6.47 -1.11 2.36
N PHE A 274 6.32 -0.78 1.08
CA PHE A 274 5.06 -0.25 0.53
C PHE A 274 3.90 -1.24 0.75
N PHE A 275 4.07 -2.50 0.38
CA PHE A 275 3.02 -3.51 0.62
C PHE A 275 2.83 -3.81 2.11
N LEU A 276 3.89 -3.77 2.93
CA LEU A 276 3.74 -3.94 4.38
C LEU A 276 2.89 -2.82 4.99
N VAL A 277 3.21 -1.57 4.67
CA VAL A 277 2.58 -0.38 5.24
C VAL A 277 1.14 -0.23 4.74
N THR A 278 0.88 -0.45 3.46
CA THR A 278 -0.49 -0.39 2.91
C THR A 278 -1.38 -1.48 3.52
N THR A 279 -0.89 -2.72 3.64
CA THR A 279 -1.61 -3.78 4.35
C THR A 279 -1.83 -3.42 5.81
N LEU A 280 -0.82 -2.85 6.47
CA LEU A 280 -0.93 -2.40 7.86
C LEU A 280 -2.03 -1.33 8.03
N PHE A 281 -2.14 -0.35 7.12
CA PHE A 281 -3.22 0.65 7.14
C PHE A 281 -4.59 0.02 7.09
N VAL A 282 -4.82 -0.90 6.15
CA VAL A 282 -6.11 -1.56 5.95
C VAL A 282 -6.48 -2.42 7.16
N VAL A 283 -5.55 -3.28 7.60
CA VAL A 283 -5.79 -4.19 8.73
C VAL A 283 -6.07 -3.39 10.00
N GLN A 284 -5.20 -2.44 10.36
CA GLN A 284 -5.37 -1.65 11.59
C GLN A 284 -6.63 -0.78 11.51
N GLY A 285 -6.87 -0.12 10.37
CA GLY A 285 -8.03 0.75 10.16
C GLY A 285 -9.35 0.03 10.35
N ILE A 286 -9.55 -1.09 9.65
CA ILE A 286 -10.80 -1.87 9.74
C ILE A 286 -10.97 -2.48 11.14
N THR A 287 -9.90 -3.04 11.72
CA THR A 287 -9.99 -3.67 13.04
C THR A 287 -10.37 -2.64 14.12
N MET A 288 -9.77 -1.46 14.11
CA MET A 288 -10.12 -0.40 15.06
C MET A 288 -11.51 0.19 14.81
N TYR A 289 -11.94 0.28 13.55
CA TYR A 289 -13.29 0.70 13.20
C TYR A 289 -14.34 -0.26 13.76
N ILE A 290 -14.16 -1.58 13.57
CA ILE A 290 -15.05 -2.60 14.15
C ILE A 290 -15.04 -2.51 15.68
N TRP A 291 -13.86 -2.35 16.28
CA TRP A 291 -13.73 -2.18 17.73
C TRP A 291 -14.55 -0.99 18.28
N VAL A 292 -14.59 0.13 17.55
CA VAL A 292 -15.44 1.29 17.91
C VAL A 292 -16.92 0.93 17.84
N LEU A 293 -17.36 0.30 16.75
CA LEU A 293 -18.76 -0.09 16.57
C LEU A 293 -19.23 -1.04 17.68
N ASP A 294 -18.45 -2.07 17.98
CA ASP A 294 -18.77 -3.06 19.02
C ASP A 294 -18.94 -2.39 20.40
N ARG A 295 -18.20 -1.31 20.67
CA ARG A 295 -18.29 -0.57 21.94
C ARG A 295 -19.48 0.37 21.99
N ILE A 296 -19.84 1.01 20.87
CA ILE A 296 -21.03 1.86 20.78
C ILE A 296 -22.30 1.03 21.05
N ASP A 297 -22.38 -0.18 20.50
CA ASP A 297 -23.53 -1.05 20.75
C ASP A 297 -23.55 -1.59 22.18
N GLY A 298 -22.39 -1.97 22.72
CA GLY A 298 -22.28 -2.42 24.10
C GLY A 298 -22.80 -1.37 25.09
N VAL A 299 -22.51 -0.09 24.85
CA VAL A 299 -23.06 1.02 25.64
C VAL A 299 -24.56 1.15 25.41
N SER A 300 -25.03 1.10 24.16
CA SER A 300 -26.45 1.26 23.81
C SER A 300 -27.34 0.15 24.38
N ALA A 301 -26.83 -1.09 24.40
CA ALA A 301 -27.49 -2.24 25.01
C ALA A 301 -27.58 -2.09 26.53
N TRP A 302 -26.51 -1.63 27.18
CA TRP A 302 -26.49 -1.37 28.62
C TRP A 302 -27.47 -0.26 29.03
N THR A 303 -27.53 0.85 28.27
CA THR A 303 -28.50 1.92 28.54
C THR A 303 -29.94 1.46 28.39
N SER A 304 -30.21 0.54 27.45
CA SER A 304 -31.55 0.00 27.21
C SER A 304 -31.97 -1.05 28.26
N ALA A 305 -31.00 -1.74 28.89
CA ALA A 305 -31.24 -2.77 29.89
C ALA A 305 -31.18 -2.27 31.35
N SER A 306 -30.83 -1.01 31.59
CA SER A 306 -30.79 -0.43 32.93
C SER A 306 -32.23 -0.33 33.50
N PRO A 307 -32.52 -0.92 34.68
CA PRO A 307 -33.85 -0.87 35.25
C PRO A 307 -34.30 0.58 35.43
N GLN A 308 -35.47 0.94 34.88
CA GLN A 308 -36.14 2.17 35.29
C GLN A 308 -36.38 2.05 36.79
N PHE A 309 -35.71 2.90 37.58
CA PHE A 309 -36.00 3.01 39.00
C PHE A 309 -37.51 3.26 39.14
N PRO A 310 -38.25 2.46 39.92
CA PRO A 310 -39.65 2.73 40.13
C PRO A 310 -39.73 4.11 40.78
N THR A 311 -40.30 5.07 40.05
CA THR A 311 -40.70 6.35 40.62
C THR A 311 -41.72 6.00 41.70
N SER A 312 -41.33 6.14 42.96
CA SER A 312 -42.25 6.01 44.09
C SER A 312 -43.29 7.13 43.98
N SER A 313 -44.35 6.91 43.21
CA SER A 313 -45.59 7.65 43.34
C SER A 313 -46.44 6.93 44.38
N ASP A 314 -46.00 7.04 45.63
CA ASP A 314 -46.86 6.94 46.79
C ASP A 314 -46.75 8.30 47.48
N ASP A 315 -47.66 9.21 47.10
CA ASP A 315 -48.15 10.23 48.01
C ASP A 315 -49.47 10.83 47.48
N ARG A 316 -50.54 10.35 48.12
CA ARG A 316 -51.90 10.92 48.32
C ARG A 316 -53.00 10.63 47.31
#